data_AF-A0A957IBX7-F1
#
_entry.id   AF-A0A957IBX7-F1
#
_cell.length_a   1.000
_cell.length_b   1.000
_cell.length_c   1.000
_cell.angle_alpha   90.00
_cell.angle_beta   90.00
_cell.angle_gamma   90.00
#
_symmetry.space_group_name_H-M   'P 1'
#
loop_
_entity.id
_entity.type
_entity.pdbx_description
1 polymer ?
#
loop_
_entity_poly.entity_id
_entity_poly.type
_entity_poly.pdbx_seq_one_letter_code
_entity_poly.pdbx_strand_id
1 'polypeptide(L)'
;MISSQKAQNNCRNLTISRNIAVVFSALLLIAWAFVENGVVDIPLKIEAIAAVATSVIIGGLEFLRREACKGRPESLKKIDLAEPNNQRIRKALLQNARSQWVDDYLENTLQNIVQRLNLSKSTASTELARNAKIGTPLREEREIPKEKPIVELFHESGNALLILGEPGAGKTFSLAELARDLIVEAEKDKMVTIPLILSLDSWRQELDFMDWLAEQLNLQYQLSRELAPNWIVSGHIALLLDGLDEVGETERNGCVDAINAFCAAHKVDVVVCCRAEEYRLLPTKLNLSQAIRLLPLTKDQIVQFLREIGPNATALLEAIQKDSSMMELAQAPLFLNIMALAYRDLPATELAPLQNVPARRRHLYDAYLRRQLKELGKETDSFSAQEALNWLGWLARRMKQLEETEFYLERLQTRWLPTKKMRRTHVIHVGLAVGLAGGLAFGLAVGLAGGLAFGLAVGLAVGLAVGREASRSAVPMADELA
;
A
#
# COMPACT_ATOMS: atom_id res chain seq x y z
N MET A 1 -9.07 4.38 -28.68
CA MET A 1 -8.43 5.49 -27.93
C MET A 1 -7.59 5.02 -26.73
N ILE A 2 -7.76 3.79 -26.24
CA ILE A 2 -6.99 3.19 -25.12
C ILE A 2 -5.51 2.88 -25.47
N SER A 3 -5.15 2.80 -26.76
CA SER A 3 -3.76 2.62 -27.19
C SER A 3 -2.88 3.88 -27.06
N SER A 4 -3.49 5.07 -27.01
CA SER A 4 -2.78 6.36 -26.91
C SER A 4 -2.28 6.66 -25.50
N GLN A 5 -3.00 6.21 -24.46
CA GLN A 5 -2.60 6.40 -23.06
C GLN A 5 -1.54 5.37 -22.61
N LYS A 6 -1.60 4.14 -23.14
CA LYS A 6 -0.53 3.13 -22.96
C LYS A 6 0.82 3.61 -23.50
N ALA A 7 0.79 4.43 -24.56
CA ALA A 7 1.98 5.10 -25.08
C ALA A 7 2.47 6.26 -24.20
N GLN A 8 1.58 6.98 -23.49
CA GLN A 8 1.96 8.12 -22.64
C GLN A 8 2.66 7.72 -21.32
N ASN A 9 2.23 6.62 -20.68
CA ASN A 9 2.89 6.13 -19.46
C ASN A 9 4.20 5.38 -19.75
N ASN A 10 4.27 4.60 -20.84
CA ASN A 10 5.55 4.16 -21.38
C ASN A 10 6.42 5.35 -21.78
N CYS A 11 5.85 6.41 -22.34
CA CYS A 11 6.58 7.65 -22.61
C CYS A 11 7.12 8.30 -21.35
N ARG A 12 6.55 8.16 -20.15
CA ARG A 12 7.07 8.85 -18.94
C ARG A 12 8.33 8.18 -18.39
N ASN A 13 8.37 6.85 -18.35
CA ASN A 13 9.58 6.07 -18.07
C ASN A 13 10.58 6.11 -19.24
N LEU A 14 10.10 6.12 -20.50
CA LEU A 14 10.94 6.44 -21.66
C LEU A 14 11.42 7.89 -21.63
N THR A 15 10.72 8.86 -21.02
CA THR A 15 11.17 10.26 -20.97
C THR A 15 12.28 10.41 -19.94
N ILE A 16 12.21 9.71 -18.80
CA ILE A 16 13.32 9.62 -17.85
C ILE A 16 14.52 8.91 -18.50
N SER A 17 14.30 7.79 -19.20
CA SER A 17 15.34 7.07 -19.95
C SER A 17 15.91 7.89 -21.12
N ARG A 18 15.08 8.62 -21.86
CA ARG A 18 15.47 9.51 -22.97
C ARG A 18 16.16 10.76 -22.45
N ASN A 19 15.79 11.27 -21.27
CA ASN A 19 16.51 12.36 -20.62
C ASN A 19 17.88 11.89 -20.11
N ILE A 20 17.99 10.66 -19.60
CA ILE A 20 19.29 10.05 -19.25
C ILE A 20 20.14 9.85 -20.51
N ALA A 21 19.56 9.35 -21.60
CA ALA A 21 20.25 9.17 -22.88
C ALA A 21 20.66 10.51 -23.52
N VAL A 22 19.84 11.55 -23.43
CA VAL A 22 20.15 12.91 -23.91
C VAL A 22 21.23 13.56 -23.06
N VAL A 23 21.21 13.37 -21.74
CA VAL A 23 22.28 13.82 -20.84
C VAL A 23 23.59 13.09 -21.14
N PHE A 24 23.55 11.78 -21.39
CA PHE A 24 24.73 11.01 -21.81
C PHE A 24 25.24 11.42 -23.19
N SER A 25 24.34 11.70 -24.14
CA SER A 25 24.70 12.16 -25.49
C SER A 25 25.30 13.57 -25.45
N ALA A 26 24.77 14.45 -24.60
CA ALA A 26 25.31 15.79 -24.38
C ALA A 26 26.69 15.72 -23.70
N LEU A 27 26.89 14.82 -22.73
CA LEU A 27 28.20 14.59 -22.11
C LEU A 27 29.23 14.02 -23.10
N LEU A 28 28.80 13.14 -24.02
CA LEU A 28 29.64 12.64 -25.12
C LEU A 28 29.98 13.72 -26.14
N LEU A 29 29.04 14.61 -26.48
CA LEU A 29 29.28 15.75 -27.37
C LEU A 29 30.20 16.80 -26.73
N ILE A 30 30.06 17.05 -25.43
CA ILE A 30 30.97 17.93 -24.67
C ILE A 30 32.36 17.30 -24.63
N ALA A 31 32.48 16.00 -24.33
CA ALA A 31 33.75 15.29 -24.37
C ALA A 31 34.41 15.33 -25.76
N TRP A 32 33.62 15.16 -26.83
CA TRP A 32 34.08 15.28 -28.21
C TRP A 32 34.53 16.71 -28.56
N ALA A 33 33.78 17.74 -28.13
CA ALA A 33 34.14 19.14 -28.33
C ALA A 33 35.41 19.57 -27.58
N PHE A 34 35.69 18.97 -26.41
CA PHE A 34 36.95 19.19 -25.68
C PHE A 34 38.16 18.55 -26.37
N VAL A 35 37.96 17.42 -27.06
CA VAL A 35 38.98 16.74 -27.88
C VAL A 35 39.23 17.48 -29.19
N GLU A 36 38.19 17.98 -29.86
CA GLU A 36 38.30 18.67 -31.14
C GLU A 36 38.88 20.10 -31.01
N ASN A 37 38.60 20.81 -29.91
CA ASN A 37 39.15 22.14 -29.65
C ASN A 37 40.58 22.12 -29.05
N GLY A 38 41.24 20.96 -28.98
CA GLY A 38 42.65 20.84 -28.58
C GLY A 38 42.93 21.24 -27.12
N VAL A 39 41.90 21.25 -26.26
CA VAL A 39 42.05 21.64 -24.84
C VAL A 39 42.71 20.52 -24.02
N VAL A 40 42.72 19.29 -24.53
CA VAL A 40 43.45 18.16 -23.94
C VAL A 40 44.14 17.35 -25.05
N ASP A 41 45.47 17.42 -25.13
CA ASP A 41 46.29 16.55 -25.99
C ASP A 41 46.35 15.14 -25.37
N ILE A 42 45.35 14.31 -25.66
CA ILE A 42 45.37 12.90 -25.26
C ILE A 42 45.66 12.04 -26.51
N PRO A 43 46.78 11.28 -26.55
CA PRO A 43 47.06 10.35 -27.62
C PRO A 43 46.32 9.02 -27.37
N LEU A 44 45.00 9.08 -27.16
CA LEU A 44 44.17 7.89 -27.03
C LEU A 44 43.55 7.61 -28.39
N LYS A 45 43.98 6.50 -29.01
CA LYS A 45 43.37 5.99 -30.25
C LYS A 45 41.86 5.93 -30.05
N ILE A 46 41.13 6.60 -30.94
CA ILE A 46 39.67 6.73 -31.00
C ILE A 46 38.96 5.37 -30.79
N GLU A 47 39.60 4.27 -31.18
CA GLU A 47 39.16 2.89 -30.96
C GLU A 47 38.92 2.50 -29.49
N ALA A 48 39.73 2.97 -28.55
CA ALA A 48 39.57 2.65 -27.13
C ALA A 48 38.37 3.36 -26.49
N ILE A 49 38.11 4.61 -26.89
CA ILE A 49 36.94 5.37 -26.44
C ILE A 49 35.67 4.76 -27.04
N ALA A 50 35.72 4.36 -28.31
CA ALA A 50 34.62 3.65 -28.98
C ALA A 50 34.31 2.30 -28.30
N ALA A 51 35.33 1.54 -27.89
CA ALA A 51 35.16 0.25 -27.22
C ALA A 51 34.50 0.40 -25.83
N VAL A 52 34.88 1.41 -25.06
CA VAL A 52 34.27 1.70 -23.76
C VAL A 52 32.83 2.20 -23.92
N ALA A 53 32.59 3.12 -24.87
CA ALA A 53 31.24 3.61 -25.16
C ALA A 53 30.31 2.47 -25.62
N THR A 54 30.81 1.57 -26.49
CA THR A 54 30.04 0.42 -26.97
C THR A 54 29.74 -0.56 -25.83
N SER A 55 30.69 -0.81 -24.92
CA SER A 55 30.48 -1.69 -23.76
C SER A 55 29.46 -1.11 -22.76
N VAL A 56 29.47 0.20 -22.55
CA VAL A 56 28.49 0.90 -21.70
C VAL A 56 27.11 0.92 -22.35
N ILE A 57 27.03 1.13 -23.67
CA ILE A 57 25.77 1.09 -24.42
C ILE A 57 25.19 -0.33 -24.42
N ILE A 58 26.00 -1.37 -24.64
CA ILE A 58 25.57 -2.78 -24.59
C ILE A 58 25.15 -3.15 -23.17
N GLY A 59 25.94 -2.78 -22.15
CA GLY A 59 25.58 -3.02 -20.74
C GLY A 59 24.31 -2.29 -20.32
N GLY A 60 24.10 -1.05 -20.80
CA GLY A 60 22.88 -0.29 -20.60
C GLY A 60 21.68 -0.89 -21.33
N LEU A 61 21.86 -1.37 -22.56
CA LEU A 61 20.83 -2.08 -23.33
C LEU A 61 20.49 -3.44 -22.71
N GLU A 62 21.45 -4.18 -22.16
CA GLU A 62 21.20 -5.43 -21.44
C GLU A 62 20.51 -5.19 -20.09
N PHE A 63 20.87 -4.11 -19.38
CA PHE A 63 20.19 -3.70 -18.15
C PHE A 63 18.74 -3.29 -18.43
N LEU A 64 18.51 -2.48 -19.46
CA LEU A 64 17.17 -2.11 -19.93
C LEU A 64 16.40 -3.32 -20.45
N ARG A 65 17.06 -4.29 -21.10
CA ARG A 65 16.44 -5.54 -21.53
C ARG A 65 16.09 -6.43 -20.33
N ARG A 66 16.90 -6.47 -19.27
CA ARG A 66 16.60 -7.17 -18.01
C ARG A 66 15.44 -6.52 -17.27
N GLU A 67 15.36 -5.20 -17.19
CA GLU A 67 14.20 -4.51 -16.63
C GLU A 67 12.94 -4.69 -17.50
N ALA A 68 13.06 -4.60 -18.82
CA ALA A 68 11.95 -4.82 -19.74
C ALA A 68 11.49 -6.29 -19.80
N CYS A 69 12.37 -7.26 -19.50
CA CYS A 69 12.04 -8.69 -19.46
C CYS A 69 11.55 -9.18 -18.08
N LYS A 70 11.59 -8.35 -17.02
CA LYS A 70 10.96 -8.67 -15.72
C LYS A 70 9.43 -8.75 -15.75
N GLY A 71 8.80 -8.53 -16.92
CA GLY A 71 7.34 -8.55 -17.08
C GLY A 71 6.82 -9.42 -18.22
N ARG A 72 7.53 -10.49 -18.61
CA ARG A 72 6.93 -11.49 -19.51
C ARG A 72 6.27 -12.54 -18.60
N PRO A 73 4.93 -12.68 -18.57
CA PRO A 73 4.31 -13.69 -17.73
C PRO A 73 4.76 -15.07 -18.23
N GLU A 74 5.51 -15.81 -17.41
CA GLU A 74 5.41 -17.25 -17.49
C GLU A 74 3.92 -17.58 -17.41
N SER A 75 3.44 -18.47 -18.28
CA SER A 75 2.05 -18.94 -18.26
C SER A 75 1.64 -19.24 -16.81
N LEU A 76 0.55 -18.62 -16.33
CA LEU A 76 0.08 -18.80 -14.96
C LEU A 76 0.00 -20.31 -14.64
N LYS A 77 0.79 -20.75 -13.67
CA LYS A 77 0.85 -22.15 -13.25
C LYS A 77 -0.13 -22.33 -12.12
N LYS A 78 -0.99 -23.35 -12.22
CA LYS A 78 -1.85 -23.74 -11.09
C LYS A 78 -0.99 -24.17 -9.92
N ILE A 79 -1.26 -23.62 -8.74
CA ILE A 79 -0.58 -23.95 -7.49
C ILE A 79 -1.10 -25.29 -6.99
N ASP A 80 -0.19 -26.26 -6.86
CA ASP A 80 -0.45 -27.53 -6.21
C ASP A 80 -0.11 -27.45 -4.71
N LEU A 81 -1.14 -27.56 -3.87
CA LEU A 81 -0.98 -27.57 -2.41
C LEU A 81 -0.37 -28.88 -1.86
N ALA A 82 -0.13 -29.90 -2.69
CA ALA A 82 0.65 -31.06 -2.29
C ALA A 82 2.16 -30.73 -2.14
N GLU A 83 2.64 -29.70 -2.84
CA GLU A 83 4.05 -29.31 -2.80
C GLU A 83 4.41 -28.71 -1.42
N PRO A 84 5.51 -29.17 -0.78
CA PRO A 84 5.90 -28.69 0.55
C PRO A 84 6.11 -27.17 0.63
N ASN A 85 6.60 -26.55 -0.44
CA ASN A 85 6.83 -25.11 -0.48
C ASN A 85 5.50 -24.33 -0.46
N ASN A 86 4.51 -24.76 -1.25
CA ASN A 86 3.20 -24.12 -1.29
C ASN A 86 2.46 -24.28 0.03
N GLN A 87 2.62 -25.42 0.72
CA GLN A 87 2.07 -25.60 2.07
C GLN A 87 2.67 -24.63 3.08
N ARG A 88 3.99 -24.36 3.01
CA ARG A 88 4.66 -23.38 3.87
C ARG A 88 4.14 -21.97 3.61
N ILE A 89 4.01 -21.58 2.33
CA ILE A 89 3.47 -20.27 1.95
C ILE A 89 2.02 -20.12 2.43
N ARG A 90 1.15 -21.12 2.19
CA ARG A 90 -0.23 -21.13 2.68
C ARG A 90 -0.31 -20.95 4.19
N LYS A 91 0.51 -21.69 4.94
CA LYS A 91 0.54 -21.58 6.41
C LYS A 91 1.00 -20.19 6.86
N ALA A 92 2.01 -19.62 6.20
CA ALA A 92 2.48 -18.26 6.49
C ALA A 92 1.39 -17.21 6.21
N LEU A 93 0.69 -17.32 5.07
CA LEU A 93 -0.44 -16.43 4.73
C LEU A 93 -1.57 -16.51 5.76
N LEU A 94 -1.98 -17.71 6.15
CA LEU A 94 -3.00 -17.91 7.19
C LEU A 94 -2.57 -17.32 8.53
N GLN A 95 -1.32 -17.56 8.94
CA GLN A 95 -0.79 -17.04 10.19
C GLN A 95 -0.69 -15.51 10.18
N ASN A 96 -0.26 -14.91 9.07
CA ASN A 96 -0.21 -13.46 8.91
C ASN A 96 -1.62 -12.86 8.94
N ALA A 97 -2.57 -13.45 8.21
CA ALA A 97 -3.97 -13.01 8.22
C ALA A 97 -4.59 -13.10 9.62
N ARG A 98 -4.32 -14.19 10.35
CA ARG A 98 -4.77 -14.38 11.72
C ARG A 98 -4.15 -13.36 12.68
N SER A 99 -2.83 -13.21 12.65
CA SER A 99 -2.12 -12.26 13.51
C SER A 99 -2.67 -10.86 13.29
N GLN A 100 -2.78 -10.41 12.04
CA GLN A 100 -3.19 -9.05 11.72
C GLN A 100 -4.66 -8.78 12.05
N TRP A 101 -5.58 -9.68 11.70
CA TRP A 101 -7.02 -9.39 11.74
C TRP A 101 -7.75 -10.00 12.93
N VAL A 102 -7.28 -11.13 13.45
CA VAL A 102 -7.89 -11.80 14.61
C VAL A 102 -7.17 -11.36 15.87
N ASP A 103 -5.88 -11.63 15.98
CA ASP A 103 -5.12 -11.43 17.22
C ASP A 103 -4.83 -9.92 17.47
N ASP A 104 -4.48 -9.17 16.41
CA ASP A 104 -4.16 -7.75 16.54
C ASP A 104 -5.38 -6.86 16.38
N TYR A 105 -6.18 -7.02 15.32
CA TYR A 105 -7.32 -6.12 15.09
C TYR A 105 -8.53 -6.50 15.95
N LEU A 106 -9.10 -7.69 15.76
CA LEU A 106 -10.33 -8.09 16.45
C LEU A 106 -10.08 -8.19 17.95
N GLU A 107 -9.02 -8.88 18.37
CA GLU A 107 -8.70 -9.08 19.77
C GLU A 107 -8.13 -7.84 20.45
N ASN A 108 -7.43 -6.87 19.81
CA ASN A 108 -7.12 -5.61 20.50
C ASN A 108 -8.27 -4.59 20.45
N THR A 109 -9.06 -4.56 19.38
CA THR A 109 -10.32 -3.77 19.35
C THR A 109 -11.24 -4.29 20.45
N LEU A 110 -11.30 -5.61 20.64
CA LEU A 110 -11.94 -6.23 21.78
C LEU A 110 -11.15 -5.91 23.05
N GLN A 111 -9.92 -6.33 23.31
CA GLN A 111 -9.21 -6.13 24.59
C GLN A 111 -9.18 -4.68 25.10
N ASN A 112 -9.06 -3.66 24.23
CA ASN A 112 -9.18 -2.25 24.62
C ASN A 112 -10.62 -1.82 25.00
N ILE A 113 -11.64 -2.53 24.50
CA ILE A 113 -13.07 -2.30 24.74
C ILE A 113 -13.70 -3.36 25.69
N VAL A 114 -13.11 -4.54 25.86
CA VAL A 114 -13.73 -5.85 26.15
C VAL A 114 -12.88 -6.73 27.08
N GLN A 115 -11.87 -6.23 27.79
CA GLN A 115 -11.35 -6.99 28.95
C GLN A 115 -12.42 -7.26 30.05
N ARG A 116 -13.71 -6.93 29.82
CA ARG A 116 -14.85 -7.34 30.66
C ARG A 116 -16.12 -7.89 29.95
N LEU A 117 -16.26 -7.96 28.63
CA LEU A 117 -17.61 -8.10 28.02
C LEU A 117 -17.71 -9.11 26.87
N ASN A 118 -18.38 -10.24 27.10
CA ASN A 118 -18.67 -11.29 26.10
C ASN A 118 -19.60 -10.81 24.94
N LEU A 119 -19.21 -9.78 24.20
CA LEU A 119 -19.99 -9.12 23.14
C LEU A 119 -19.69 -9.70 21.75
N SER A 120 -19.66 -11.03 21.65
CA SER A 120 -19.32 -11.72 20.38
C SER A 120 -20.54 -12.11 19.54
N LYS A 121 -21.79 -11.79 19.91
CA LYS A 121 -22.94 -12.49 19.27
C LYS A 121 -24.17 -11.68 18.87
N SER A 122 -24.25 -10.38 19.14
CA SER A 122 -25.50 -9.68 18.84
C SER A 122 -25.31 -8.18 18.74
N THR A 123 -25.14 -7.63 17.54
CA THR A 123 -25.31 -6.18 17.38
C THR A 123 -25.72 -5.69 16.00
N ALA A 124 -25.34 -6.31 14.89
CA ALA A 124 -25.81 -5.81 13.59
C ALA A 124 -27.16 -6.42 13.21
N SER A 125 -28.24 -5.61 13.26
CA SER A 125 -29.44 -5.96 12.48
C SER A 125 -29.04 -5.87 11.00
N THR A 126 -29.34 -6.91 10.21
CA THR A 126 -28.90 -6.99 8.82
C THR A 126 -30.07 -7.22 7.88
N GLU A 127 -30.10 -6.47 6.78
CA GLU A 127 -31.02 -6.67 5.67
C GLU A 127 -30.30 -7.38 4.53
N LEU A 128 -30.97 -8.34 3.90
CA LEU A 128 -30.46 -9.03 2.73
C LEU A 128 -31.08 -8.46 1.48
N ALA A 129 -30.25 -8.20 0.48
CA ALA A 129 -30.71 -7.91 -0.86
C ALA A 129 -30.12 -8.90 -1.85
N ARG A 130 -30.96 -9.48 -2.72
CA ARG A 130 -30.54 -10.44 -3.76
C ARG A 130 -30.70 -9.87 -5.16
N ASN A 131 -29.78 -10.26 -6.04
CA ASN A 131 -29.88 -9.99 -7.46
C ASN A 131 -30.69 -11.09 -8.15
N ALA A 132 -31.74 -10.72 -8.88
CA ALA A 132 -32.52 -11.67 -9.68
C ALA A 132 -31.71 -12.17 -10.91
N LYS A 133 -30.74 -11.37 -11.38
CA LYS A 133 -29.72 -11.70 -12.38
C LYS A 133 -28.42 -10.95 -12.06
N ILE A 134 -27.25 -11.56 -12.29
CA ILE A 134 -25.94 -10.90 -12.14
C ILE A 134 -25.92 -9.63 -13.01
N GLY A 135 -25.55 -8.48 -12.41
CA GLY A 135 -25.55 -7.17 -13.09
C GLY A 135 -26.89 -6.42 -13.13
N THR A 136 -27.89 -6.88 -12.38
CA THR A 136 -29.13 -6.10 -12.15
C THR A 136 -29.12 -5.40 -10.79
N PRO A 137 -29.90 -4.32 -10.60
CA PRO A 137 -30.05 -3.70 -9.29
C PRO A 137 -30.63 -4.69 -8.27
N LEU A 138 -30.13 -4.61 -7.04
CA LEU A 138 -30.67 -5.32 -5.87
C LEU A 138 -32.17 -4.99 -5.74
N ARG A 139 -33.04 -6.00 -5.75
CA ARG A 139 -34.51 -5.81 -5.92
C ARG A 139 -35.37 -6.36 -4.79
N GLU A 140 -34.92 -7.38 -4.08
CA GLU A 140 -35.68 -7.98 -2.98
C GLU A 140 -34.95 -7.76 -1.67
N GLU A 141 -35.45 -6.81 -0.87
CA GLU A 141 -35.04 -6.62 0.53
C GLU A 141 -35.82 -7.63 1.40
N ARG A 142 -35.09 -8.45 2.15
CA ARG A 142 -35.64 -9.37 3.14
C ARG A 142 -34.91 -9.18 4.46
N GLU A 143 -35.66 -9.15 5.55
CA GLU A 143 -35.08 -9.22 6.89
C GLU A 143 -34.39 -10.59 7.08
N ILE A 144 -33.15 -10.56 7.56
CA ILE A 144 -32.40 -11.77 7.91
C ILE A 144 -32.82 -12.18 9.33
N PRO A 145 -33.01 -13.47 9.61
CA PRO A 145 -33.18 -13.94 10.98
C PRO A 145 -32.03 -13.41 11.87
N LYS A 146 -32.37 -12.87 13.05
CA LYS A 146 -31.48 -12.06 13.93
C LYS A 146 -30.18 -12.70 14.42
N GLU A 147 -29.79 -13.88 13.94
CA GLU A 147 -28.69 -14.68 14.50
C GLU A 147 -27.83 -15.37 13.44
N LYS A 148 -28.04 -15.10 12.15
CA LYS A 148 -27.28 -15.79 11.11
C LYS A 148 -25.83 -15.26 11.01
N PRO A 149 -24.80 -16.11 11.17
CA PRO A 149 -23.41 -15.70 11.00
C PRO A 149 -23.12 -15.19 9.58
N ILE A 150 -22.22 -14.22 9.47
CA ILE A 150 -21.84 -13.64 8.17
C ILE A 150 -21.17 -14.67 7.25
N VAL A 151 -20.45 -15.65 7.80
CA VAL A 151 -19.82 -16.74 7.04
C VAL A 151 -20.86 -17.61 6.32
N GLU A 152 -22.01 -17.87 6.94
CA GLU A 152 -23.10 -18.60 6.27
C GLU A 152 -23.72 -17.78 5.14
N LEU A 153 -23.92 -16.48 5.34
CA LEU A 153 -24.41 -15.57 4.30
C LEU A 153 -23.44 -15.48 3.12
N PHE A 154 -22.13 -15.51 3.41
CA PHE A 154 -21.08 -15.54 2.41
C PHE A 154 -21.15 -16.82 1.56
N HIS A 155 -21.24 -18.00 2.17
CA HIS A 155 -21.36 -19.24 1.41
C HIS A 155 -22.66 -19.34 0.61
N GLU A 156 -23.79 -18.86 1.14
CA GLU A 156 -25.07 -18.81 0.41
C GLU A 156 -25.05 -17.88 -0.81
N SER A 157 -24.19 -16.85 -0.79
CA SER A 157 -23.96 -15.98 -1.94
C SER A 157 -23.13 -16.63 -3.04
N GLY A 158 -22.67 -17.87 -2.85
CA GLY A 158 -21.69 -18.50 -3.72
C GLY A 158 -20.31 -17.84 -3.58
N ASN A 159 -19.96 -17.43 -2.35
CA ASN A 159 -18.70 -16.77 -1.99
C ASN A 159 -18.47 -15.42 -2.69
N ALA A 160 -19.54 -14.70 -3.05
CA ALA A 160 -19.49 -13.42 -3.75
C ALA A 160 -20.49 -12.44 -3.11
N LEU A 161 -20.02 -11.65 -2.13
CA LEU A 161 -20.88 -10.86 -1.23
C LEU A 161 -20.54 -9.37 -1.23
N LEU A 162 -21.56 -8.52 -1.30
CA LEU A 162 -21.43 -7.08 -1.08
C LEU A 162 -21.90 -6.71 0.32
N ILE A 163 -21.11 -5.96 1.08
CA ILE A 163 -21.49 -5.44 2.41
C ILE A 163 -21.69 -3.93 2.32
N LEU A 164 -22.92 -3.49 2.56
CA LEU A 164 -23.31 -2.08 2.58
C LEU A 164 -23.55 -1.62 4.02
N GLY A 165 -23.27 -0.35 4.29
CA GLY A 165 -23.60 0.22 5.59
C GLY A 165 -23.11 1.64 5.73
N GLU A 166 -23.75 2.39 6.63
CA GLU A 166 -23.38 3.77 6.91
C GLU A 166 -21.95 3.90 7.48
N PRO A 167 -21.35 5.11 7.49
CA PRO A 167 -20.08 5.34 8.17
C PRO A 167 -20.14 4.90 9.63
N GLY A 168 -19.19 4.06 10.07
CA GLY A 168 -19.15 3.56 11.44
C GLY A 168 -20.15 2.44 11.76
N ALA A 169 -20.86 1.90 10.76
CA ALA A 169 -21.80 0.76 10.91
C ALA A 169 -21.12 -0.57 11.24
N GLY A 170 -19.78 -0.66 11.17
CA GLY A 170 -19.03 -1.88 11.48
C GLY A 170 -18.66 -2.75 10.27
N LYS A 171 -18.63 -2.21 9.05
CA LYS A 171 -18.25 -2.96 7.83
C LYS A 171 -16.91 -3.69 7.96
N THR A 172 -15.85 -2.97 8.34
CA THR A 172 -14.51 -3.54 8.58
C THR A 172 -14.53 -4.57 9.71
N PHE A 173 -15.34 -4.35 10.76
CA PHE A 173 -15.52 -5.32 11.85
C PHE A 173 -16.18 -6.61 11.33
N SER A 174 -17.25 -6.49 10.53
CA SER A 174 -17.89 -7.64 9.89
C SER A 174 -16.97 -8.40 8.93
N LEU A 175 -16.07 -7.70 8.22
CA LEU A 175 -15.02 -8.35 7.43
C LEU A 175 -14.03 -9.12 8.30
N ALA A 176 -13.60 -8.53 9.43
CA ALA A 176 -12.71 -9.21 10.37
C ALA A 176 -13.37 -10.44 11.02
N GLU A 177 -14.66 -10.36 11.35
CA GLU A 177 -15.44 -11.52 11.83
C GLU A 177 -15.54 -12.61 10.76
N LEU A 178 -15.84 -12.23 9.51
CA LEU A 178 -15.86 -13.18 8.40
C LEU A 178 -14.48 -13.81 8.18
N ALA A 179 -13.41 -13.01 8.22
CA ALA A 179 -12.04 -13.50 8.08
C ALA A 179 -11.67 -14.48 9.20
N ARG A 180 -12.03 -14.19 10.46
CA ARG A 180 -11.84 -15.11 11.59
C ARG A 180 -12.48 -16.46 11.32
N ASP A 181 -13.75 -16.48 10.92
CA ASP A 181 -14.49 -17.71 10.71
C ASP A 181 -13.92 -18.51 9.53
N LEU A 182 -13.61 -17.84 8.41
CA LEU A 182 -12.95 -18.44 7.25
C LEU A 182 -11.53 -18.95 7.53
N ILE A 183 -10.75 -18.28 8.40
CA ILE A 183 -9.43 -18.78 8.85
C ILE A 183 -9.60 -20.08 9.62
N VAL A 184 -10.56 -20.16 10.54
CA VAL A 184 -10.84 -21.37 11.32
C VAL A 184 -11.24 -22.54 10.40
N GLU A 185 -11.98 -22.27 9.34
CA GLU A 185 -12.31 -23.28 8.31
C GLU A 185 -11.07 -23.66 7.48
N ALA A 186 -10.28 -22.68 7.03
CA ALA A 186 -9.08 -22.88 6.22
C ALA A 186 -7.93 -23.60 6.94
N GLU A 187 -7.90 -23.54 8.28
CA GLU A 187 -7.01 -24.34 9.14
C GLU A 187 -7.42 -25.81 9.17
N LYS A 188 -8.71 -26.12 9.05
CA LYS A 188 -9.25 -27.48 9.07
C LYS A 188 -9.23 -28.14 7.70
N ASP A 189 -9.57 -27.37 6.65
CA ASP A 189 -9.61 -27.84 5.28
C ASP A 189 -8.67 -27.01 4.39
N LYS A 190 -7.72 -27.70 3.75
CA LYS A 190 -6.75 -27.08 2.83
C LYS A 190 -7.39 -26.56 1.55
N MET A 191 -8.58 -27.04 1.19
CA MET A 191 -9.32 -26.60 0.01
C MET A 191 -10.07 -25.29 0.21
N VAL A 192 -10.31 -24.90 1.46
CA VAL A 192 -10.94 -23.61 1.77
C VAL A 192 -9.94 -22.48 1.48
N THR A 193 -10.43 -21.39 0.90
CA THR A 193 -9.62 -20.22 0.55
C THR A 193 -9.09 -19.50 1.77
N ILE A 194 -7.91 -18.88 1.64
CA ILE A 194 -7.33 -18.01 2.66
C ILE A 194 -7.97 -16.62 2.54
N PRO A 195 -8.70 -16.12 3.55
CA PRO A 195 -9.28 -14.78 3.49
C PRO A 195 -8.20 -13.72 3.70
N LEU A 196 -8.04 -12.82 2.74
CA LEU A 196 -7.09 -11.71 2.81
C LEU A 196 -7.84 -10.39 2.64
N ILE A 197 -7.82 -9.56 3.68
CA ILE A 197 -8.45 -8.23 3.66
C ILE A 197 -7.49 -7.25 3.01
N LEU A 198 -7.99 -6.45 2.06
CA LEU A 198 -7.22 -5.45 1.31
C LEU A 198 -8.03 -4.15 1.24
N SER A 199 -7.40 -3.02 1.56
CA SER A 199 -8.03 -1.70 1.42
C SER A 199 -7.98 -1.24 -0.03
N LEU A 200 -9.12 -0.77 -0.56
CA LEU A 200 -9.26 -0.25 -1.92
C LEU A 200 -8.78 1.20 -2.06
N ASP A 201 -8.49 1.91 -0.96
CA ASP A 201 -8.10 3.33 -0.92
C ASP A 201 -6.95 3.68 -1.88
N SER A 202 -6.03 2.75 -2.06
CA SER A 202 -4.83 2.87 -2.88
C SER A 202 -5.01 2.48 -4.35
N TRP A 203 -6.18 1.96 -4.73
CA TRP A 203 -6.44 1.59 -6.12
C TRP A 203 -6.48 2.81 -7.02
N ARG A 204 -5.83 2.71 -8.19
CA ARG A 204 -5.79 3.76 -9.22
C ARG A 204 -6.06 3.12 -10.58
N GLN A 205 -6.83 3.80 -11.42
CA GLN A 205 -7.27 3.23 -12.71
C GLN A 205 -6.11 2.97 -13.69
N GLU A 206 -4.95 3.58 -13.45
CA GLU A 206 -3.75 3.40 -14.26
C GLU A 206 -3.09 2.02 -14.09
N LEU A 207 -3.42 1.29 -13.03
CA LEU A 207 -2.86 -0.02 -12.71
C LEU A 207 -3.81 -1.15 -13.18
N ASP A 208 -3.24 -2.24 -13.69
CA ASP A 208 -4.01 -3.47 -13.86
C ASP A 208 -4.42 -4.00 -12.47
N PHE A 209 -5.64 -4.55 -12.37
CA PHE A 209 -6.17 -4.99 -11.09
C PHE A 209 -5.36 -6.16 -10.49
N MET A 210 -4.84 -7.07 -11.32
CA MET A 210 -3.97 -8.16 -10.86
C MET A 210 -2.64 -7.63 -10.34
N ASP A 211 -2.04 -6.66 -11.04
CA ASP A 211 -0.79 -6.03 -10.62
C ASP A 211 -0.96 -5.28 -9.29
N TRP A 212 -2.09 -4.57 -9.14
CA TRP A 212 -2.44 -3.90 -7.89
C TRP A 212 -2.64 -4.91 -6.74
N LEU A 213 -3.38 -6.00 -6.97
CA LEU A 213 -3.54 -7.08 -5.98
C LEU A 213 -2.19 -7.68 -5.56
N ALA A 214 -1.33 -7.99 -6.53
CA ALA A 214 0.00 -8.54 -6.27
C ALA A 214 0.87 -7.57 -5.44
N GLU A 215 0.74 -6.27 -5.66
CA GLU A 215 1.40 -5.24 -4.86
C GLU A 215 0.84 -5.17 -3.43
N GLN A 216 -0.48 -5.15 -3.24
CA GLN A 216 -1.05 -5.11 -1.89
C GLN A 216 -0.73 -6.39 -1.09
N LEU A 217 -0.81 -7.56 -1.73
CA LEU A 217 -0.46 -8.84 -1.11
C LEU A 217 1.02 -8.90 -0.69
N ASN A 218 1.88 -8.23 -1.45
CA ASN A 218 3.29 -8.12 -1.10
C ASN A 218 3.53 -7.18 0.08
N LEU A 219 2.88 -6.02 0.09
CA LEU A 219 3.02 -5.03 1.15
C LEU A 219 2.48 -5.54 2.49
N GLN A 220 1.28 -6.12 2.48
CA GLN A 220 0.58 -6.50 3.72
C GLN A 220 0.92 -7.91 4.19
N TYR A 221 1.02 -8.88 3.27
CA TYR A 221 1.14 -10.31 3.62
C TYR A 221 2.49 -10.93 3.20
N GLN A 222 3.42 -10.13 2.67
CA GLN A 222 4.75 -10.54 2.19
C GLN A 222 4.72 -11.63 1.11
N LEU A 223 3.60 -11.78 0.38
CA LEU A 223 3.54 -12.66 -0.79
C LEU A 223 4.27 -11.99 -1.95
N SER A 224 5.24 -12.65 -2.59
CA SER A 224 5.97 -12.01 -3.69
C SER A 224 5.05 -11.67 -4.87
N ARG A 225 5.33 -10.55 -5.54
CA ARG A 225 4.55 -10.11 -6.72
C ARG A 225 4.52 -11.15 -7.84
N GLU A 226 5.55 -12.00 -7.93
CA GLU A 226 5.66 -13.07 -8.92
C GLU A 226 4.74 -14.27 -8.59
N LEU A 227 4.53 -14.57 -7.30
CA LEU A 227 3.71 -15.71 -6.89
C LEU A 227 2.23 -15.33 -6.79
N ALA A 228 1.91 -14.10 -6.39
CA ALA A 228 0.55 -13.66 -6.12
C ALA A 228 -0.47 -13.98 -7.25
N PRO A 229 -0.19 -13.72 -8.54
CA PRO A 229 -1.14 -14.04 -9.61
C PRO A 229 -1.48 -15.54 -9.68
N ASN A 230 -0.51 -16.42 -9.46
CA ASN A 230 -0.73 -17.86 -9.48
C ASN A 230 -1.63 -18.31 -8.31
N TRP A 231 -1.43 -17.73 -7.13
CA TRP A 231 -2.25 -18.04 -5.95
C TRP A 231 -3.70 -17.57 -6.08
N ILE A 232 -3.90 -16.39 -6.66
CA ILE A 232 -5.24 -15.82 -6.87
C ILE A 232 -5.99 -16.65 -7.93
N VAL A 233 -5.39 -16.87 -9.11
CA VAL A 233 -6.05 -17.60 -10.21
C VAL A 233 -6.26 -19.09 -9.91
N SER A 234 -5.46 -19.66 -9.00
CA SER A 234 -5.67 -21.03 -8.52
C SER A 234 -6.86 -21.17 -7.55
N GLY A 235 -7.48 -20.06 -7.13
CA GLY A 235 -8.63 -20.08 -6.22
C GLY A 235 -8.25 -20.48 -4.79
N HIS A 236 -7.04 -20.14 -4.34
CA HIS A 236 -6.58 -20.41 -2.96
C HIS A 236 -6.76 -19.21 -2.03
N ILE A 237 -7.14 -18.05 -2.56
CA ILE A 237 -7.29 -16.78 -1.84
C ILE A 237 -8.72 -16.28 -2.00
N ALA A 238 -9.35 -15.87 -0.89
CA ALA A 238 -10.56 -15.09 -0.87
C ALA A 238 -10.20 -13.61 -0.67
N LEU A 239 -10.70 -12.75 -1.55
CA LEU A 239 -10.40 -11.31 -1.56
C LEU A 239 -11.46 -10.56 -0.77
N LEU A 240 -11.10 -10.02 0.39
CA LEU A 240 -11.99 -9.22 1.22
C LEU A 240 -11.64 -7.74 1.04
N LEU A 241 -12.29 -7.08 0.08
CA LEU A 241 -11.96 -5.73 -0.36
C LEU A 241 -12.73 -4.70 0.48
N ASP A 242 -12.02 -3.91 1.29
CA ASP A 242 -12.62 -2.88 2.14
C ASP A 242 -12.55 -1.49 1.50
N GLY A 243 -13.55 -0.66 1.78
CA GLY A 243 -13.49 0.78 1.46
C GLY A 243 -13.66 1.17 -0.01
N LEU A 244 -14.59 0.59 -0.78
CA LEU A 244 -14.85 1.06 -2.16
C LEU A 244 -15.26 2.55 -2.20
N ASP A 245 -15.91 3.06 -1.16
CA ASP A 245 -16.24 4.48 -1.03
C ASP A 245 -15.01 5.39 -0.81
N GLU A 246 -13.88 4.82 -0.37
CA GLU A 246 -12.63 5.53 -0.13
C GLU A 246 -11.79 5.70 -1.41
N VAL A 247 -12.12 4.98 -2.48
CA VAL A 247 -11.56 5.22 -3.81
C VAL A 247 -11.99 6.61 -4.28
N GLY A 248 -11.03 7.36 -4.84
CA GLY A 248 -11.24 8.68 -5.42
C GLY A 248 -12.43 8.72 -6.37
N GLU A 249 -13.24 9.78 -6.30
CA GLU A 249 -14.56 9.84 -6.95
C GLU A 249 -14.50 9.57 -8.46
N THR A 250 -13.48 10.10 -9.14
CA THR A 250 -13.28 9.91 -10.58
C THR A 250 -12.87 8.49 -10.97
N GLU A 251 -12.23 7.77 -10.05
CA GLU A 251 -11.68 6.44 -10.28
C GLU A 251 -12.62 5.33 -9.82
N ARG A 252 -13.52 5.63 -8.87
CA ARG A 252 -14.41 4.65 -8.22
C ARG A 252 -15.20 3.78 -9.20
N ASN A 253 -15.74 4.36 -10.29
CA ASN A 253 -16.46 3.56 -11.28
C ASN A 253 -15.52 2.62 -12.05
N GLY A 254 -14.32 3.09 -12.40
CA GLY A 254 -13.30 2.25 -13.01
C GLY A 254 -12.88 1.09 -12.10
N CYS A 255 -12.89 1.31 -10.78
CA CYS A 255 -12.61 0.26 -9.79
C CYS A 255 -13.67 -0.83 -9.83
N VAL A 256 -14.95 -0.45 -9.87
CA VAL A 256 -16.08 -1.38 -10.03
C VAL A 256 -15.98 -2.17 -11.32
N ASP A 257 -15.69 -1.50 -12.44
CA ASP A 257 -15.53 -2.14 -13.74
C ASP A 257 -14.37 -3.15 -13.72
N ALA A 258 -13.26 -2.80 -13.07
CA ALA A 258 -12.10 -3.68 -12.90
C ALA A 258 -12.41 -4.91 -12.03
N ILE A 259 -13.09 -4.73 -10.89
CA ILE A 259 -13.52 -5.84 -10.03
C ILE A 259 -14.48 -6.77 -10.79
N ASN A 260 -15.44 -6.20 -11.53
CA ASN A 260 -16.38 -6.98 -12.34
C ASN A 260 -15.69 -7.79 -13.42
N ALA A 261 -14.76 -7.17 -14.17
CA ALA A 261 -13.98 -7.85 -15.20
C ALA A 261 -13.13 -8.97 -14.58
N PHE A 262 -12.54 -8.72 -13.42
CA PHE A 262 -11.73 -9.68 -12.69
C PHE A 262 -12.54 -10.91 -12.24
N CYS A 263 -13.69 -10.69 -11.61
CA CYS A 263 -14.58 -11.76 -11.16
C CYS A 263 -15.20 -12.55 -12.33
N ALA A 264 -15.36 -11.91 -13.50
CA ALA A 264 -15.81 -12.60 -14.71
C ALA A 264 -14.70 -13.47 -15.33
N ALA A 265 -13.45 -13.04 -15.26
CA ALA A 265 -12.31 -13.76 -15.81
C ALA A 265 -11.82 -14.90 -14.91
N HIS A 266 -11.98 -14.77 -13.59
CA HIS A 266 -11.45 -15.69 -12.60
C HIS A 266 -12.53 -16.10 -11.60
N LYS A 267 -12.61 -17.40 -11.30
CA LYS A 267 -13.45 -17.90 -10.21
C LYS A 267 -12.76 -17.60 -8.89
N VAL A 268 -13.11 -16.48 -8.27
CA VAL A 268 -12.54 -16.01 -7.01
C VAL A 268 -13.63 -15.78 -5.99
N ASP A 269 -13.32 -16.15 -4.76
CA ASP A 269 -14.12 -15.82 -3.60
C ASP A 269 -13.87 -14.34 -3.26
N VAL A 270 -14.92 -13.54 -3.16
CA VAL A 270 -14.79 -12.08 -3.05
C VAL A 270 -15.86 -11.48 -2.14
N VAL A 271 -15.42 -10.54 -1.32
CA VAL A 271 -16.31 -9.66 -0.54
C VAL A 271 -15.91 -8.23 -0.83
N VAL A 272 -16.88 -7.34 -1.01
CA VAL A 272 -16.62 -5.91 -1.17
C VAL A 272 -17.43 -5.12 -0.16
N CYS A 273 -16.79 -4.18 0.54
CA CYS A 273 -17.46 -3.23 1.43
C CYS A 273 -17.61 -1.86 0.78
N CYS A 274 -18.77 -1.25 0.95
CA CYS A 274 -19.02 0.12 0.51
C CYS A 274 -20.07 0.80 1.40
N ARG A 275 -20.07 2.14 1.43
CA ARG A 275 -21.21 2.88 1.98
C ARG A 275 -22.44 2.78 1.09
N ALA A 276 -23.60 2.71 1.70
CA ALA A 276 -24.85 2.45 1.00
C ALA A 276 -25.23 3.58 0.02
N GLU A 277 -25.07 4.84 0.45
CA GLU A 277 -25.40 6.03 -0.37
C GLU A 277 -24.43 6.17 -1.55
N GLU A 278 -23.12 6.11 -1.29
CA GLU A 278 -22.08 6.18 -2.30
C GLU A 278 -22.21 5.05 -3.32
N TYR A 279 -22.51 3.83 -2.86
CA TYR A 279 -22.77 2.70 -3.75
C TYR A 279 -24.03 2.92 -4.60
N ARG A 280 -25.10 3.51 -4.05
CA ARG A 280 -26.34 3.79 -4.79
C ARG A 280 -26.10 4.75 -5.95
N LEU A 281 -25.23 5.74 -5.77
CA LEU A 281 -24.90 6.76 -6.77
C LEU A 281 -24.02 6.25 -7.93
N LEU A 282 -23.37 5.08 -7.77
CA LEU A 282 -22.51 4.53 -8.83
C LEU A 282 -23.32 4.17 -10.09
N PRO A 283 -22.81 4.50 -11.30
CA PRO A 283 -23.50 4.17 -12.54
C PRO A 283 -23.41 2.68 -12.86
N THR A 284 -22.24 2.05 -12.69
CA THR A 284 -22.09 0.59 -12.75
C THR A 284 -22.26 -0.02 -11.35
N LYS A 285 -22.93 -1.17 -11.26
CA LYS A 285 -23.03 -1.97 -10.02
C LYS A 285 -22.08 -3.17 -10.06
N LEU A 286 -21.67 -3.64 -8.89
CA LEU A 286 -20.89 -4.86 -8.76
C LEU A 286 -21.73 -6.08 -9.15
N ASN A 287 -21.13 -6.98 -9.92
CA ASN A 287 -21.70 -8.21 -10.43
C ASN A 287 -21.59 -9.35 -9.41
N LEU A 288 -22.04 -9.08 -8.18
CA LEU A 288 -22.04 -10.03 -7.07
C LEU A 288 -23.42 -10.66 -6.89
N SER A 289 -23.48 -11.87 -6.33
CA SER A 289 -24.72 -12.63 -6.21
C SER A 289 -25.68 -12.02 -5.19
N GLN A 290 -25.13 -11.43 -4.13
CA GLN A 290 -25.89 -11.00 -2.96
C GLN A 290 -25.26 -9.77 -2.31
N ALA A 291 -26.09 -8.98 -1.65
CA ALA A 291 -25.65 -7.90 -0.79
C ALA A 291 -26.30 -8.00 0.59
N ILE A 292 -25.57 -7.62 1.63
CA ILE A 292 -26.09 -7.39 2.97
C ILE A 292 -25.97 -5.92 3.32
N ARG A 293 -26.93 -5.38 4.05
CA ARG A 293 -26.88 -4.03 4.59
C ARG A 293 -26.82 -4.10 6.11
N LEU A 294 -25.79 -3.50 6.69
CA LEU A 294 -25.67 -3.29 8.12
C LEU A 294 -26.59 -2.14 8.53
N LEU A 295 -27.54 -2.41 9.42
CA LEU A 295 -28.45 -1.42 9.95
C LEU A 295 -27.88 -0.73 11.20
N PRO A 296 -28.34 0.49 11.51
CA PRO A 296 -28.02 1.14 12.77
C PRO A 296 -28.49 0.31 13.97
N LEU A 297 -27.78 0.44 15.09
CA LEU A 297 -28.13 -0.21 16.34
C LEU A 297 -29.49 0.27 16.84
N THR A 298 -30.31 -0.68 17.30
CA THR A 298 -31.56 -0.37 17.96
C THR A 298 -31.32 0.18 19.37
N LYS A 299 -32.29 0.93 19.90
CA LYS A 299 -32.22 1.45 21.27
C LYS A 299 -32.00 0.34 22.30
N ASP A 300 -32.64 -0.80 22.12
CA ASP A 300 -32.51 -1.95 23.02
C ASP A 300 -31.10 -2.54 22.99
N GLN A 301 -30.50 -2.67 21.80
CA GLN A 301 -29.11 -3.11 21.65
C GLN A 301 -28.13 -2.14 22.32
N ILE A 302 -28.34 -0.84 22.17
CA ILE A 302 -27.49 0.20 22.81
C ILE A 302 -27.60 0.09 24.34
N VAL A 303 -28.82 0.00 24.87
CA VAL A 303 -29.08 -0.10 26.32
C VAL A 303 -28.49 -1.40 26.87
N GLN A 304 -28.66 -2.52 26.17
CA GLN A 304 -28.09 -3.80 26.57
C GLN A 304 -26.56 -3.74 26.61
N PHE A 305 -25.93 -3.22 25.55
CA PHE A 305 -24.49 -3.05 25.47
C PHE A 305 -23.95 -2.23 26.67
N LEU A 306 -24.57 -1.10 26.99
CA LEU A 306 -24.13 -0.27 28.12
C LEU A 306 -24.37 -0.92 29.48
N ARG A 307 -25.46 -1.70 29.64
CA ARG A 307 -25.71 -2.47 30.86
C ARG A 307 -24.65 -3.54 31.08
N GLU A 308 -24.21 -4.18 30.01
CA GLU A 308 -23.16 -5.18 30.07
C GLU A 308 -21.85 -4.56 30.58
N ILE A 309 -21.48 -3.34 30.14
CA ILE A 309 -20.30 -2.60 30.67
C ILE A 309 -20.33 -2.46 32.19
N GLY A 310 -21.52 -2.32 32.78
CA GLY A 310 -21.72 -2.24 34.22
C GLY A 310 -21.60 -0.83 34.80
N PRO A 311 -21.21 -0.68 36.08
CA PRO A 311 -21.37 0.58 36.83
C PRO A 311 -20.72 1.81 36.19
N ASN A 312 -19.59 1.64 35.50
CA ASN A 312 -18.83 2.73 34.90
C ASN A 312 -19.53 3.37 33.68
N ALA A 313 -20.58 2.72 33.15
CA ALA A 313 -21.41 3.23 32.06
C ALA A 313 -22.78 3.77 32.52
N THR A 314 -23.08 3.77 33.82
CA THR A 314 -24.39 4.18 34.34
C THR A 314 -24.72 5.63 33.98
N ALA A 315 -23.78 6.56 34.19
CA ALA A 315 -23.96 7.96 33.83
C ALA A 315 -24.17 8.16 32.31
N LEU A 316 -23.49 7.35 31.49
CA LEU A 316 -23.64 7.37 30.03
C LEU A 316 -25.01 6.84 29.60
N LEU A 317 -25.47 5.74 30.21
CA LEU A 317 -26.78 5.18 29.93
C LEU A 317 -27.90 6.20 30.22
N GLU A 318 -27.83 6.88 31.36
CA GLU A 318 -28.77 7.96 31.68
C GLU A 318 -28.70 9.13 30.69
N ALA A 319 -27.48 9.53 30.30
CA ALA A 319 -27.29 10.63 29.36
C ALA A 319 -27.85 10.31 27.98
N ILE A 320 -27.62 9.10 27.45
CA ILE A 320 -28.15 8.64 26.15
C ILE A 320 -29.68 8.61 26.16
N GLN A 321 -30.30 8.23 27.27
CA GLN A 321 -31.75 8.20 27.38
C GLN A 321 -32.38 9.61 27.40
N LYS A 322 -31.64 10.62 27.89
CA LYS A 322 -32.12 12.01 28.02
C LYS A 322 -31.75 12.88 26.81
N ASP A 323 -30.68 12.56 26.09
CA ASP A 323 -30.16 13.35 24.97
C ASP A 323 -30.36 12.61 23.63
N SER A 324 -31.29 13.11 22.82
CA SER A 324 -31.58 12.56 21.50
C SER A 324 -30.39 12.62 20.54
N SER A 325 -29.52 13.64 20.65
CA SER A 325 -28.31 13.76 19.83
C SER A 325 -27.27 12.70 20.18
N MET A 326 -27.20 12.30 21.45
CA MET A 326 -26.32 11.23 21.91
C MET A 326 -26.87 9.86 21.50
N MET A 327 -28.19 9.66 21.61
CA MET A 327 -28.86 8.46 21.11
C MET A 327 -28.66 8.29 19.59
N GLU A 328 -28.84 9.34 18.80
CA GLU A 328 -28.64 9.30 17.34
C GLU A 328 -27.21 8.90 16.98
N LEU A 329 -26.21 9.48 17.64
CA LEU A 329 -24.81 9.09 17.43
C LEU A 329 -24.54 7.65 17.86
N ALA A 330 -25.11 7.19 18.97
CA ALA A 330 -24.93 5.84 19.50
C ALA A 330 -25.53 4.73 18.61
N GLN A 331 -26.37 5.07 17.64
CA GLN A 331 -26.86 4.10 16.65
C GLN A 331 -25.75 3.57 15.74
N ALA A 332 -24.65 4.30 15.59
CA ALA A 332 -23.47 3.78 14.90
C ALA A 332 -22.54 3.09 15.91
N PRO A 333 -22.23 1.78 15.76
CA PRO A 333 -21.38 1.03 16.67
C PRO A 333 -20.05 1.71 17.01
N LEU A 334 -19.39 2.32 16.02
CA LEU A 334 -18.15 3.08 16.25
C LEU A 334 -18.32 4.16 17.32
N PHE A 335 -19.37 4.98 17.21
CA PHE A 335 -19.58 6.07 18.16
C PHE A 335 -20.00 5.55 19.53
N LEU A 336 -20.81 4.49 19.59
CA LEU A 336 -21.15 3.85 20.85
C LEU A 336 -19.90 3.34 21.59
N ASN A 337 -18.97 2.71 20.87
CA ASN A 337 -17.69 2.27 21.42
C ASN A 337 -16.82 3.45 21.89
N ILE A 338 -16.69 4.51 21.08
CA ILE A 338 -15.94 5.71 21.48
C ILE A 338 -16.59 6.35 22.70
N MET A 339 -17.91 6.39 22.83
CA MET A 339 -18.61 6.89 24.02
C MET A 339 -18.29 6.04 25.24
N ALA A 340 -18.35 4.71 25.12
CA ALA A 340 -18.02 3.79 26.20
C ALA A 340 -16.57 3.93 26.70
N LEU A 341 -15.63 4.31 25.82
CA LEU A 341 -14.24 4.58 26.18
C LEU A 341 -14.05 5.98 26.76
N ALA A 342 -14.51 7.00 26.04
CA ALA A 342 -14.28 8.41 26.36
C ALA A 342 -15.02 8.82 27.64
N TYR A 343 -16.26 8.35 27.81
CA TYR A 343 -17.13 8.74 28.92
C TYR A 343 -17.07 7.79 30.11
N ARG A 344 -16.18 6.80 30.08
CA ARG A 344 -15.92 5.91 31.20
C ARG A 344 -15.50 6.72 32.43
N ASP A 345 -16.20 6.53 33.54
CA ASP A 345 -15.93 7.18 34.84
C ASP A 345 -16.15 8.71 34.85
N LEU A 346 -16.78 9.28 33.81
CA LEU A 346 -17.17 10.70 33.80
C LEU A 346 -18.47 10.93 34.61
N PRO A 347 -18.57 12.03 35.36
CA PRO A 347 -19.79 12.37 36.07
C PRO A 347 -20.88 12.83 35.09
N ALA A 348 -22.15 12.60 35.45
CA ALA A 348 -23.30 12.99 34.62
C ALA A 348 -23.35 14.49 34.29
N THR A 349 -22.74 15.34 35.12
CA THR A 349 -22.63 16.79 34.89
C THR A 349 -21.81 17.15 33.64
N GLU A 350 -20.79 16.35 33.30
CA GLU A 350 -19.99 16.55 32.07
C GLU A 350 -20.70 15.97 30.82
N LEU A 351 -21.74 15.16 31.02
CA LEU A 351 -22.57 14.59 29.97
C LEU A 351 -23.88 15.38 29.75
N ALA A 352 -23.93 16.63 30.23
CA ALA A 352 -25.09 17.50 30.08
C ALA A 352 -25.55 17.58 28.62
N PRO A 353 -26.88 17.60 28.34
CA PRO A 353 -27.40 17.62 26.98
C PRO A 353 -26.84 18.76 26.12
N LEU A 354 -26.55 18.47 24.86
CA LEU A 354 -26.08 19.44 23.87
C LEU A 354 -27.13 19.59 22.78
N GLN A 355 -27.21 20.77 22.18
CA GLN A 355 -28.33 21.11 21.29
C GLN A 355 -28.36 20.34 19.96
N ASN A 356 -27.21 19.81 19.50
CA ASN A 356 -27.14 19.14 18.20
C ASN A 356 -26.04 18.08 18.11
N VAL A 357 -26.21 17.16 17.15
CA VAL A 357 -25.30 16.05 16.86
C VAL A 357 -23.87 16.52 16.53
N PRO A 358 -23.62 17.56 15.72
CA PRO A 358 -22.26 18.04 15.47
C PRO A 358 -21.52 18.51 16.73
N ALA A 359 -22.19 19.24 17.62
CA ALA A 359 -21.62 19.69 18.89
C ALA A 359 -21.32 18.49 19.80
N ARG A 360 -22.25 17.51 19.88
CA ARG A 360 -22.05 16.28 20.63
C ARG A 360 -20.88 15.45 20.09
N ARG A 361 -20.75 15.34 18.76
CA ARG A 361 -19.65 14.64 18.11
C ARG A 361 -18.30 15.30 18.41
N ARG A 362 -18.20 16.63 18.36
CA ARG A 362 -16.98 17.36 18.74
C ARG A 362 -16.61 17.11 20.19
N HIS A 363 -17.58 17.23 21.10
CA HIS A 363 -17.38 16.94 22.52
C HIS A 363 -16.87 15.51 22.76
N LEU A 364 -17.45 14.52 22.07
CA LEU A 364 -17.01 13.13 22.14
C LEU A 364 -15.56 12.95 21.68
N TYR A 365 -15.17 13.54 20.55
CA TYR A 365 -13.79 13.47 20.09
C TYR A 365 -12.81 14.15 21.05
N ASP A 366 -13.16 15.32 21.59
CA ASP A 366 -12.30 16.02 22.55
C ASP A 366 -12.12 15.19 23.83
N ALA A 367 -13.19 14.58 24.35
CA ALA A 367 -13.12 13.70 25.51
C ALA A 367 -12.27 12.45 25.23
N TYR A 368 -12.47 11.82 24.06
CA TYR A 368 -11.70 10.66 23.64
C TYR A 368 -10.20 10.98 23.52
N LEU A 369 -9.84 12.04 22.79
CA LEU A 369 -8.44 12.44 22.59
C LEU A 369 -7.76 12.82 23.90
N ARG A 370 -8.43 13.58 24.79
CA ARG A 370 -7.88 13.91 26.11
C ARG A 370 -7.58 12.66 26.93
N ARG A 371 -8.47 11.66 26.89
CA ARG A 371 -8.26 10.40 27.60
C ARG A 371 -7.08 9.63 27.02
N GLN A 372 -7.08 9.38 25.71
CA GLN A 372 -6.04 8.58 25.07
C GLN A 372 -4.65 9.21 25.22
N LEU A 373 -4.54 10.53 25.09
CA LEU A 373 -3.26 11.21 25.27
C LEU A 373 -2.80 11.22 26.72
N LYS A 374 -3.74 11.25 27.69
CA LYS A 374 -3.41 11.11 29.11
C LYS A 374 -2.94 9.70 29.46
N GLU A 375 -3.50 8.68 28.83
CA GLU A 375 -3.08 7.29 29.01
C GLU A 375 -1.70 7.07 28.37
N LEU A 376 -1.50 7.51 27.13
CA LEU A 376 -0.22 7.41 26.41
C LEU A 376 0.91 8.20 27.09
N GLY A 377 0.62 9.40 27.59
CA GLY A 377 1.59 10.22 28.33
C GLY A 377 2.03 9.65 29.68
N LYS A 378 1.36 8.61 30.20
CA LYS A 378 1.84 7.86 31.39
C LYS A 378 2.91 6.84 31.02
N GLU A 379 2.91 6.37 29.78
CA GLU A 379 3.81 5.30 29.31
C GLU A 379 5.08 5.85 28.65
N THR A 380 5.04 7.08 28.13
CA THR A 380 6.16 7.69 27.40
C THR A 380 6.49 9.09 27.89
N ASP A 381 7.73 9.31 28.34
CA ASP A 381 8.29 10.65 28.65
C ASP A 381 8.72 11.43 27.38
N SER A 382 8.51 10.87 26.19
CA SER A 382 9.11 11.37 24.94
C SER A 382 8.37 12.55 24.30
N PHE A 383 7.10 12.79 24.64
CA PHE A 383 6.32 13.89 24.07
C PHE A 383 5.16 14.29 24.98
N SER A 384 4.74 15.56 24.88
CA SER A 384 3.54 16.06 25.52
C SER A 384 2.28 15.78 24.69
N ALA A 385 1.12 15.75 25.35
CA ALA A 385 -0.18 15.60 24.69
C ALA A 385 -0.43 16.66 23.61
N GLN A 386 0.06 17.89 23.82
CA GLN A 386 -0.10 18.98 22.87
C GLN A 386 0.76 18.78 21.61
N GLU A 387 1.98 18.28 21.77
CA GLU A 387 2.87 17.96 20.64
C GLU A 387 2.27 16.85 19.78
N ALA A 388 1.78 15.78 20.42
CA ALA A 388 1.08 14.70 19.74
C ALA A 388 -0.12 15.22 18.93
N LEU A 389 -0.96 16.08 19.51
CA LEU A 389 -2.09 16.71 18.80
C LEU A 389 -1.64 17.54 17.60
N ASN A 390 -0.53 18.27 17.73
CA ASN A 390 0.00 19.09 16.64
C ASN A 390 0.49 18.20 15.47
N TRP A 391 1.22 17.12 15.76
CA TRP A 391 1.73 16.20 14.75
C TRP A 391 0.62 15.39 14.09
N LEU A 392 -0.28 14.80 14.87
CA LEU A 392 -1.43 14.04 14.35
C LEU A 392 -2.38 14.95 13.58
N GLY A 393 -2.61 16.19 14.05
CA GLY A 393 -3.40 17.18 13.33
C GLY A 393 -2.75 17.61 12.01
N TRP A 394 -1.42 17.70 11.96
CA TRP A 394 -0.70 17.90 10.69
C TRP A 394 -0.86 16.70 9.76
N LEU A 395 -0.69 15.48 10.27
CA LEU A 395 -0.78 14.23 9.52
C LEU A 395 -2.19 14.06 8.91
N ALA A 396 -3.23 14.22 9.72
CA ALA A 396 -4.62 14.12 9.28
C ALA A 396 -4.97 15.13 8.17
N ARG A 397 -4.48 16.38 8.27
CA ARG A 397 -4.66 17.37 7.20
C ARG A 397 -3.95 16.97 5.91
N ARG A 398 -2.77 16.34 6.00
CA ARG A 398 -2.02 15.87 4.83
C ARG A 398 -2.67 14.68 4.18
N MET A 399 -3.08 13.69 4.96
CA MET A 399 -3.82 12.51 4.50
C MET A 399 -5.10 12.94 3.77
N LYS A 400 -5.87 13.87 4.35
CA LYS A 400 -7.06 14.44 3.70
C LYS A 400 -6.78 15.14 2.38
N GLN A 401 -5.66 15.86 2.26
CA GLN A 401 -5.26 16.53 1.02
C GLN A 401 -4.79 15.57 -0.07
N LEU A 402 -4.28 14.40 0.33
CA LEU A 402 -3.77 13.37 -0.57
C LEU A 402 -4.81 12.31 -0.91
N GLU A 403 -5.99 12.36 -0.29
CA GLU A 403 -7.04 11.32 -0.38
C GLU A 403 -6.49 9.93 -0.02
N GLU A 404 -5.66 9.87 1.03
CA GLU A 404 -5.11 8.61 1.58
C GLU A 404 -5.75 8.36 2.95
N THR A 405 -6.25 7.15 3.20
CA THR A 405 -6.85 6.77 4.48
C THR A 405 -5.90 5.91 5.32
N GLU A 406 -5.00 5.17 4.68
CA GLU A 406 -3.92 4.43 5.34
C GLU A 406 -2.55 5.13 5.22
N PHE A 407 -1.73 5.04 6.27
CA PHE A 407 -0.39 5.60 6.30
C PHE A 407 0.66 4.49 6.41
N TYR A 408 1.46 4.31 5.35
CA TYR A 408 2.63 3.44 5.33
C TYR A 408 3.90 4.29 5.28
N LEU A 409 4.87 3.99 6.14
CA LEU A 409 6.12 4.75 6.22
C LEU A 409 6.90 4.69 4.90
N GLU A 410 6.81 3.57 4.20
CA GLU A 410 7.44 3.31 2.90
C GLU A 410 6.83 4.17 1.78
N ARG A 411 5.57 4.62 1.95
CA ARG A 411 4.86 5.52 1.01
C ARG A 411 5.14 6.99 1.30
N LEU A 412 6.01 7.30 2.27
CA LEU A 412 6.43 8.66 2.59
C LEU A 412 7.33 9.21 1.47
N GLN A 413 6.67 9.62 0.39
CA GLN A 413 7.30 10.17 -0.80
C GLN A 413 7.38 11.70 -0.73
N THR A 414 8.10 12.29 -1.69
CA THR A 414 8.31 13.75 -1.80
C THR A 414 7.01 14.57 -1.89
N ARG A 415 5.88 13.93 -2.22
CA ARG A 415 4.53 14.53 -2.23
C ARG A 415 4.02 14.96 -0.85
N TRP A 416 4.58 14.38 0.22
CA TRP A 416 4.25 14.71 1.61
C TRP A 416 4.88 16.03 2.10
N LEU A 417 5.83 16.60 1.35
CA LEU A 417 6.52 17.82 1.74
C LEU A 417 5.59 19.04 1.58
N PRO A 418 5.33 19.83 2.65
CA PRO A 418 4.30 20.86 2.67
C PRO A 418 4.46 21.99 1.65
N THR A 419 5.70 22.31 1.30
CA THR A 419 6.04 23.50 0.53
C THR A 419 6.82 23.13 -0.72
N LYS A 420 6.56 23.86 -1.82
CA LYS A 420 7.34 23.77 -3.07
C LYS A 420 8.84 24.00 -2.81
N LYS A 421 9.17 24.81 -1.80
CA LYS A 421 10.56 25.05 -1.34
C LYS A 421 11.18 23.80 -0.73
N MET A 422 10.54 23.13 0.25
CA MET A 422 11.04 21.86 0.80
C MET A 422 11.18 20.78 -0.27
N ARG A 423 10.21 20.67 -1.18
CA ARG A 423 10.28 19.72 -2.30
C ARG A 423 11.49 19.98 -3.20
N ARG A 424 11.73 21.25 -3.55
CA ARG A 424 12.89 21.65 -4.37
C ARG A 424 14.21 21.39 -3.63
N THR A 425 14.30 21.74 -2.35
CA THR A 425 15.51 21.52 -1.55
C THR A 425 15.83 20.03 -1.39
N HIS A 426 14.83 19.18 -1.13
CA HIS A 426 15.03 17.74 -1.03
C HIS A 426 15.50 17.12 -2.36
N VAL A 427 14.87 17.49 -3.48
CA VAL A 427 15.31 17.04 -4.82
C VAL A 427 16.74 17.51 -5.13
N ILE A 428 17.10 18.74 -4.75
CA ILE A 428 18.47 19.25 -4.91
C ILE A 428 19.46 18.45 -4.06
N HIS A 429 19.16 18.18 -2.79
CA HIS A 429 20.06 17.42 -1.91
C HIS A 429 20.26 15.99 -2.39
N VAL A 430 19.19 15.28 -2.75
CA VAL A 430 19.28 13.91 -3.29
C VAL A 430 20.03 13.94 -4.63
N GLY A 431 19.71 14.89 -5.52
CA GLY A 431 20.39 15.04 -6.80
C GLY A 431 21.88 15.37 -6.65
N LEU A 432 22.26 16.19 -5.66
CA LEU A 432 23.65 16.52 -5.36
C LEU A 432 24.38 15.30 -4.80
N ALA A 433 23.78 14.55 -3.88
CA ALA A 433 24.37 13.35 -3.30
C ALA A 433 24.61 12.26 -4.36
N VAL A 434 23.60 11.98 -5.19
CA VAL A 434 23.71 11.03 -6.30
C VAL A 434 24.70 11.52 -7.35
N GLY A 435 24.66 12.81 -7.70
CA GLY A 435 25.58 13.43 -8.66
C GLY A 435 27.02 13.41 -8.20
N LEU A 436 27.28 13.69 -6.91
CA LEU A 436 28.61 13.60 -6.31
C LEU A 436 29.10 12.15 -6.26
N ALA A 437 28.26 11.21 -5.79
CA ALA A 437 28.64 9.80 -5.71
C ALA A 437 28.93 9.21 -7.10
N GLY A 438 28.03 9.45 -8.07
CA GLY A 438 28.20 9.00 -9.45
C GLY A 438 29.37 9.70 -10.15
N GLY A 439 29.52 11.01 -9.97
CA GLY A 439 30.62 11.80 -10.53
C GLY A 439 31.98 11.41 -9.96
N LEU A 440 32.08 11.13 -8.66
CA LEU A 440 33.29 10.62 -8.02
C LEU A 440 33.61 9.20 -8.47
N ALA A 441 32.62 8.29 -8.50
CA ALA A 441 32.83 6.92 -8.95
C ALA A 441 33.30 6.88 -10.42
N PHE A 442 32.64 7.65 -11.28
CA PHE A 442 33.00 7.75 -12.69
C PHE A 442 34.35 8.45 -12.89
N GLY A 443 34.57 9.58 -12.21
CA GLY A 443 35.81 10.36 -12.29
C GLY A 443 37.02 9.58 -11.77
N LEU A 444 36.88 8.83 -10.68
CA LEU A 444 37.93 7.95 -10.17
C LEU A 444 38.17 6.76 -11.09
N ALA A 445 37.11 6.11 -11.60
CA ALA A 445 37.26 4.98 -12.52
C ALA A 445 37.98 5.39 -13.82
N VAL A 446 37.56 6.51 -14.43
CA VAL A 446 38.18 7.03 -15.67
C VAL A 446 39.55 7.62 -15.40
N GLY A 447 39.72 8.38 -14.31
CA GLY A 447 40.99 9.00 -13.95
C GLY A 447 42.08 7.99 -13.61
N LEU A 448 41.75 6.95 -12.84
CA LEU A 448 42.69 5.86 -12.52
C LEU A 448 42.98 4.99 -13.74
N ALA A 449 41.96 4.60 -14.51
CA ALA A 449 42.17 3.78 -15.71
C ALA A 449 42.98 4.52 -16.78
N GLY A 450 42.64 5.79 -17.05
CA GLY A 450 43.36 6.64 -17.99
C GLY A 450 44.76 7.00 -17.52
N GLY A 451 44.92 7.37 -16.24
CA GLY A 451 46.20 7.70 -15.64
C GLY A 451 47.17 6.52 -15.59
N LEU A 452 46.70 5.32 -15.24
CA LEU A 452 47.51 4.10 -15.26
C LEU A 452 47.88 3.69 -16.67
N ALA A 453 46.95 3.73 -17.63
CA ALA A 453 47.23 3.38 -19.02
C ALA A 453 48.26 4.32 -19.65
N PHE A 454 48.11 5.64 -19.42
CA PHE A 454 49.05 6.64 -19.92
C PHE A 454 50.41 6.54 -19.23
N GLY A 455 50.44 6.42 -17.90
CA GLY A 455 51.67 6.28 -17.13
C GLY A 455 52.46 5.02 -17.50
N LEU A 456 51.79 3.89 -17.72
CA LEU A 456 52.43 2.66 -18.19
C LEU A 456 52.95 2.79 -19.62
N ALA A 457 52.17 3.40 -20.53
CA ALA A 457 52.59 3.59 -21.92
C ALA A 457 53.82 4.51 -22.03
N VAL A 458 53.83 5.63 -21.31
CA VAL A 458 54.96 6.57 -21.26
C VAL A 458 56.15 5.92 -20.57
N GLY A 459 55.94 5.25 -19.43
CA GLY A 459 57.01 4.54 -18.71
C GLY A 459 57.67 3.46 -19.57
N LEU A 460 56.90 2.68 -20.32
CA LEU A 460 57.40 1.69 -21.28
C LEU A 460 58.15 2.34 -22.44
N ALA A 461 57.62 3.42 -23.02
CA ALA A 461 58.27 4.11 -24.14
C ALA A 461 59.62 4.72 -23.74
N VAL A 462 59.67 5.40 -22.59
CA VAL A 462 60.90 5.98 -22.03
C VAL A 462 61.88 4.89 -21.63
N GLY A 463 61.43 3.83 -20.96
CA GLY A 463 62.28 2.69 -20.57
C GLY A 463 62.90 1.97 -21.77
N LEU A 464 62.14 1.81 -22.86
CA LEU A 464 62.64 1.21 -24.11
C LEU A 464 63.61 2.13 -24.87
N ALA A 465 63.41 3.45 -24.82
CA ALA A 465 64.31 4.42 -25.43
C ALA A 465 65.66 4.47 -24.70
N VAL A 466 65.64 4.60 -23.37
CA VAL A 466 66.85 4.61 -22.52
C VAL A 466 67.58 3.27 -22.59
N GLY A 467 66.86 2.15 -22.60
CA GLY A 467 67.44 0.81 -22.77
C GLY A 467 68.13 0.60 -24.12
N ARG A 468 67.60 1.19 -25.20
CA ARG A 468 68.22 1.16 -26.54
C ARG A 468 69.48 2.03 -26.63
N GLU A 469 69.51 3.17 -25.94
CA GLU A 469 70.69 4.02 -25.88
C GLU A 469 71.82 3.39 -25.06
N ALA A 470 71.50 2.81 -23.90
CA ALA A 470 72.45 2.05 -23.09
C ALA A 470 73.02 0.82 -23.82
N SER A 471 72.20 0.15 -24.65
CA SER A 471 72.62 -0.95 -25.52
C SER A 471 73.55 -0.51 -26.66
N ARG A 472 73.38 0.70 -27.20
CA ARG A 472 74.24 1.25 -28.28
C ARG A 472 75.60 1.73 -27.76
N SER A 473 75.66 2.22 -26.52
CA SER A 473 76.93 2.58 -25.85
C SER A 473 77.76 1.37 -25.40
N ALA A 474 77.24 0.15 -25.51
CA ALA A 474 77.89 -1.08 -25.06
C ALA A 474 78.50 -1.94 -26.21
N VAL A 475 78.81 -1.34 -27.37
CA VAL A 475 79.58 -2.00 -28.45
C VAL A 475 81.04 -1.55 -28.35
N PRO A 476 82.03 -2.44 -28.09
CA PRO A 476 83.42 -2.04 -27.91
C PRO A 476 84.12 -1.81 -29.26
N MET A 477 84.89 -0.71 -29.35
CA MET A 477 85.95 -0.51 -30.33
C MET A 477 86.99 -1.63 -30.20
N ALA A 478 87.02 -2.53 -31.17
CA ALA A 478 88.17 -3.34 -31.50
C ALA A 478 88.19 -3.49 -33.03
N ASP A 479 88.93 -2.61 -33.69
CA ASP A 479 89.67 -2.87 -34.94
C ASP A 479 90.24 -1.55 -35.49
N GLU A 480 91.49 -1.23 -35.10
CA GLU A 480 92.40 -0.42 -35.91
C GLU A 480 93.86 -0.72 -35.50
N LEU A 481 94.42 -1.78 -36.10
CA LEU A 481 95.85 -1.99 -36.31
C LEU A 481 96.03 -2.57 -37.72
N ALA A 482 96.31 -1.68 -38.67
CA ALA A 482 97.14 -1.91 -39.85
C ALA A 482 97.84 -0.59 -40.20
#